data_AF-A0A7H4P2S1-F1
#
_entry.id   AF-A0A7H4P2S1-F1
#
_cell.length_a   1.000
_cell.length_b   1.000
_cell.length_c   1.000
_cell.angle_alpha   90.00
_cell.angle_beta   90.00
_cell.angle_gamma   90.00
#
_symmetry.space_group_name_H-M   'P 1'
#
loop_
_entity.id
_entity.type
_entity.pdbx_description
1 polymer ?
#
loop_
_entity_poly.entity_id
_entity_poly.type
_entity_poly.pdbx_seq_one_letter_code
_entity_poly.pdbx_strand_id
1 'polypeptide(L)'
;MQKLINSVQNYAWGSHTALTELYGIANPNNLPMAELWMGAHPKSSSQILDNSGTPRSLRDAIDSDKATLLGEKVAGRFGELPFLFKVLCAAQPLSIQVHPNKQASEIGFAKENAAGIPLDAAERNYKDPNHKPELVFALTPFLAMNAFREFSDIFNLLQPVADAHPAIAQFLAQPNGEHLSQLFASLLNMKGEEKAHALRVLQAALDSEQGEPWQTIRLIAEFYPDDSGLFSPLLLNVVKLNPGEAMFPVCGNAARLPAGRGAGGDGQLGQRAPRGSDAEVHRYSGTGGERQIYAQTRRRAADPAGQPRRGAGLPDPG
;
A
#
# COMPACT_ATOMS: atom_id res chain seq x y z
N MET A 1 -18.65 -28.18 -4.76
CA MET A 1 -18.01 -27.08 -4.00
C MET A 1 -16.73 -27.64 -3.38
N GLN A 2 -15.65 -26.87 -3.35
CA GLN A 2 -14.34 -27.29 -2.82
C GLN A 2 -13.93 -26.34 -1.69
N LYS A 3 -13.62 -26.85 -0.50
CA LYS A 3 -13.07 -26.04 0.60
C LYS A 3 -11.57 -25.84 0.35
N LEU A 4 -11.12 -24.59 0.32
CA LEU A 4 -9.71 -24.28 0.10
C LEU A 4 -8.88 -24.47 1.37
N ILE A 5 -7.66 -24.97 1.16
CA ILE A 5 -6.56 -24.91 2.12
C ILE A 5 -5.63 -23.80 1.62
N ASN A 6 -5.55 -22.72 2.38
CA ASN A 6 -4.92 -21.47 1.96
C ASN A 6 -3.57 -21.26 2.62
N SER A 7 -2.65 -20.63 1.90
CA SER A 7 -1.32 -20.31 2.42
C SER A 7 -1.34 -19.01 3.22
N VAL A 8 -0.68 -18.99 4.37
CA VAL A 8 -0.37 -17.78 5.13
C VAL A 8 1.06 -17.37 4.81
N GLN A 9 1.27 -16.15 4.36
CA GLN A 9 2.58 -15.56 4.14
C GLN A 9 3.06 -14.90 5.44
N ASN A 10 4.20 -15.34 5.97
CA ASN A 10 4.73 -14.87 7.24
C ASN A 10 5.72 -13.70 7.09
N TYR A 11 5.34 -12.65 6.35
CA TYR A 11 6.19 -11.47 6.19
C TYR A 11 6.31 -10.68 7.51
N ALA A 12 7.48 -10.08 7.76
CA ALA A 12 7.83 -9.46 9.03
C ALA A 12 6.89 -8.33 9.49
N TRP A 13 6.19 -7.68 8.56
CA TRP A 13 5.23 -6.60 8.85
C TRP A 13 3.85 -7.11 9.29
N GLY A 14 3.60 -8.42 9.22
CA GLY A 14 2.31 -9.04 9.49
C GLY A 14 1.93 -9.04 10.97
N SER A 15 0.63 -8.98 11.25
CA SER A 15 0.11 -9.15 12.60
C SER A 15 0.31 -10.58 13.11
N HIS A 16 0.73 -10.72 14.37
CA HIS A 16 0.85 -12.01 15.03
C HIS A 16 -0.49 -12.60 15.48
N THR A 17 -1.54 -11.77 15.61
CA THR A 17 -2.82 -12.19 16.23
C THR A 17 -4.05 -11.98 15.35
N ALA A 18 -4.02 -11.08 14.35
CA ALA A 18 -5.24 -10.68 13.63
C ALA A 18 -6.01 -11.84 13.01
N LEU A 19 -5.34 -12.77 12.30
CA LEU A 19 -6.00 -13.94 11.70
C LEU A 19 -6.49 -14.94 12.77
N THR A 20 -5.81 -15.04 13.91
CA THR A 20 -6.25 -15.87 15.03
C THR A 20 -7.50 -15.30 15.69
N GLU A 21 -7.54 -14.00 15.94
CA GLU A 21 -8.69 -13.33 16.57
C GLU A 21 -9.91 -13.30 15.65
N LEU A 22 -9.72 -13.02 14.35
CA LEU A 22 -10.84 -12.89 13.40
C LEU A 22 -11.41 -14.26 12.97
N TYR A 23 -10.55 -15.26 12.82
CA TYR A 23 -10.93 -16.52 12.16
C TYR A 23 -10.54 -17.78 12.91
N GLY A 24 -9.92 -17.67 14.08
CA GLY A 24 -9.45 -18.83 14.85
C GLY A 24 -8.29 -19.58 14.20
N ILE A 25 -7.54 -18.95 13.28
CA ILE A 25 -6.38 -19.59 12.64
C ILE A 25 -5.28 -19.78 13.69
N ALA A 26 -4.83 -21.02 13.87
CA ALA A 26 -3.82 -21.37 14.84
C ALA A 26 -2.45 -20.77 14.48
N ASN A 27 -1.77 -20.19 15.46
CA ASN A 27 -0.42 -19.63 15.33
C ASN A 27 0.46 -20.03 16.53
N PRO A 28 0.69 -21.34 16.77
CA PRO A 28 1.38 -21.82 17.98
C PRO A 28 2.82 -21.32 18.09
N ASN A 29 3.46 -21.05 16.95
CA ASN A 29 4.84 -20.56 16.88
C ASN A 29 4.94 -19.03 16.91
N ASN A 30 3.81 -18.33 17.08
CA ASN A 30 3.72 -16.87 17.14
C ASN A 30 4.44 -16.18 15.96
N LEU A 31 4.24 -16.68 14.73
CA LEU A 31 4.81 -16.07 13.53
C LEU A 31 3.98 -14.83 13.11
N PRO A 32 4.58 -13.82 12.48
CA PRO A 32 3.80 -12.74 11.88
C PRO A 32 2.95 -13.34 10.76
N MET A 33 1.67 -13.00 10.67
CA MET A 33 0.74 -13.48 9.64
C MET A 33 0.29 -12.30 8.80
N ALA A 34 0.98 -12.09 7.68
CA ALA A 34 0.86 -10.88 6.87
C ALA A 34 -0.28 -10.97 5.85
N GLU A 35 -0.31 -12.07 5.09
CA GLU A 35 -1.28 -12.27 4.02
C GLU A 35 -1.82 -13.71 4.04
N LEU A 36 -3.14 -13.88 3.97
CA LEU A 36 -3.78 -15.17 3.68
C LEU A 36 -4.16 -15.20 2.20
N TRP A 37 -3.57 -16.11 1.41
CA TRP A 37 -3.77 -16.18 -0.03
C TRP A 37 -4.85 -17.18 -0.42
N MET A 38 -5.77 -16.72 -1.25
CA MET A 38 -6.86 -17.51 -1.84
C MET A 38 -6.79 -17.39 -3.36
N GLY A 39 -6.28 -18.43 -4.01
CA GLY A 39 -6.19 -18.45 -5.47
C GLY A 39 -5.15 -19.43 -6.00
N ALA A 40 -4.78 -19.26 -7.26
CA ALA A 40 -3.90 -20.17 -8.01
C ALA A 40 -2.55 -19.52 -8.37
N HIS A 41 -2.03 -18.67 -7.47
CA HIS A 41 -0.77 -17.96 -7.72
C HIS A 41 0.41 -18.93 -7.77
N PRO A 42 1.32 -18.84 -8.76
CA PRO A 42 2.36 -19.85 -8.99
C PRO A 42 3.33 -20.04 -7.82
N LYS A 43 3.59 -18.97 -7.05
CA LYS A 43 4.48 -19.06 -5.87
C LYS A 43 3.87 -19.76 -4.66
N SER A 44 2.54 -19.78 -4.54
CA SER A 44 1.85 -20.30 -3.36
C SER A 44 0.37 -20.49 -3.69
N SER A 45 0.06 -21.51 -4.49
CA SER A 45 -1.33 -21.84 -4.83
C SER A 45 -2.05 -22.39 -3.60
N SER A 46 -3.31 -21.99 -3.41
CA SER A 46 -4.22 -22.71 -2.53
C SER A 46 -4.32 -24.18 -2.96
N GLN A 47 -4.70 -25.05 -2.03
CA GLN A 47 -4.94 -26.46 -2.30
C GLN A 47 -6.43 -26.79 -2.14
N ILE A 48 -6.85 -27.84 -2.84
CA ILE A 48 -8.16 -28.49 -2.69
C ILE A 48 -7.92 -29.96 -2.36
N LEU A 49 -8.93 -30.65 -1.81
CA LEU A 49 -8.87 -32.09 -1.67
C LEU A 49 -9.40 -32.74 -2.95
N ASP A 50 -8.65 -33.70 -3.48
CA ASP A 50 -9.13 -34.55 -4.56
C ASP A 50 -10.17 -35.58 -4.06
N ASN A 51 -10.68 -36.41 -4.97
CA ASN A 51 -11.67 -37.43 -4.63
C ASN A 51 -11.15 -38.49 -3.64
N SER A 52 -9.83 -38.61 -3.47
CA SER A 52 -9.20 -39.49 -2.48
C SER A 52 -8.96 -38.82 -1.13
N GLY A 53 -9.28 -37.52 -1.00
CA GLY A 53 -8.98 -36.73 0.19
C GLY A 53 -7.54 -36.21 0.25
N THR A 54 -6.77 -36.34 -0.84
CA THR A 54 -5.38 -35.89 -0.89
C THR A 54 -5.30 -34.43 -1.33
N PRO A 55 -4.49 -33.58 -0.68
CA PRO A 55 -4.31 -32.19 -1.12
C PRO A 55 -3.67 -32.11 -2.51
N ARG A 56 -4.29 -31.33 -3.40
CA ARG A 56 -3.82 -31.01 -4.74
C ARG A 56 -3.81 -29.49 -4.94
N SER A 57 -2.77 -28.99 -5.61
CA SER A 57 -2.67 -27.58 -6.03
C SER A 57 -3.90 -27.15 -6.84
N LEU A 58 -4.54 -26.05 -6.45
CA LEU A 58 -5.64 -25.44 -7.20
C LEU A 58 -5.18 -25.02 -8.60
N ARG A 59 -3.96 -24.49 -8.73
CA ARG A 59 -3.38 -24.14 -10.04
C ARG A 59 -3.31 -25.36 -10.95
N ASP A 60 -2.79 -26.48 -10.46
CA ASP A 60 -2.64 -27.72 -11.24
C ASP A 60 -4.00 -28.33 -11.61
N ALA A 61 -5.00 -28.16 -10.74
CA ALA A 61 -6.37 -28.56 -11.03
C ALA A 61 -6.94 -27.72 -12.19
N ILE A 62 -6.80 -26.39 -12.11
CA ILE A 62 -7.22 -25.46 -13.16
C ILE A 62 -6.50 -25.74 -14.47
N ASP A 63 -5.18 -25.94 -14.44
CA ASP A 63 -4.38 -26.19 -15.64
C ASP A 63 -4.76 -27.50 -16.34
N SER A 64 -5.25 -28.51 -15.59
CA SER A 64 -5.72 -29.77 -16.17
C SER A 64 -7.09 -29.68 -16.87
N ASP A 65 -7.94 -28.70 -16.52
CA ASP A 65 -9.24 -28.50 -17.15
C ASP A 65 -9.71 -27.03 -17.05
N LYS A 66 -9.07 -26.17 -17.83
CA LYS A 66 -9.31 -24.71 -17.80
C LYS A 66 -10.72 -24.34 -18.23
N ALA A 67 -11.24 -24.98 -19.28
CA ALA A 67 -12.54 -24.65 -19.84
C ALA A 67 -13.66 -24.93 -18.83
N THR A 68 -13.61 -26.06 -18.13
CA THR A 68 -14.60 -26.41 -17.12
C THR A 68 -14.47 -25.56 -15.86
N LEU A 69 -13.25 -25.36 -15.36
CA LEU A 69 -13.03 -24.71 -14.05
C LEU A 69 -13.07 -23.18 -14.09
N LEU A 70 -12.63 -22.57 -15.19
CA LEU A 70 -12.65 -21.12 -15.38
C LEU A 70 -13.85 -20.65 -16.20
N GLY A 71 -14.44 -21.53 -17.01
CA GLY A 71 -15.36 -21.19 -18.08
C GLY A 71 -14.62 -20.71 -19.35
N GLU A 72 -15.22 -20.96 -20.52
CA GLU A 72 -14.60 -20.67 -21.83
C GLU A 72 -14.12 -19.22 -21.98
N LYS A 73 -14.89 -18.25 -21.48
CA LYS A 73 -14.55 -16.82 -21.60
C LYS A 73 -13.27 -16.45 -20.84
N VAL A 74 -13.11 -16.95 -19.61
CA VAL A 74 -11.93 -16.65 -18.78
C VAL A 74 -10.73 -17.43 -19.28
N ALA A 75 -10.92 -18.71 -19.60
CA ALA A 75 -9.89 -19.55 -20.18
C ALA A 75 -9.35 -18.96 -21.51
N GLY A 76 -10.23 -18.51 -22.41
CA GLY A 76 -9.83 -17.92 -23.68
C GLY A 76 -9.18 -16.54 -23.56
N ARG A 77 -9.62 -15.70 -22.59
CA ARG A 77 -9.09 -14.34 -22.42
C ARG A 77 -7.79 -14.28 -21.62
N PHE A 78 -7.68 -15.06 -20.54
CA PHE A 78 -6.58 -14.96 -19.58
C PHE A 78 -5.72 -16.22 -19.51
N GLY A 79 -6.25 -17.40 -19.84
CA GLY A 79 -5.51 -18.66 -19.79
C GLY A 79 -5.19 -19.17 -18.38
N GLU A 80 -5.57 -18.44 -17.33
CA GLU A 80 -5.40 -18.79 -15.91
C GLU A 80 -6.42 -18.06 -15.04
N LEU A 81 -6.41 -18.28 -13.72
CA LEU A 81 -7.26 -17.57 -12.77
C LEU A 81 -6.84 -16.08 -12.70
N PRO A 82 -7.67 -15.12 -13.12
CA PRO A 82 -7.25 -13.74 -13.37
C PRO A 82 -7.27 -12.85 -12.12
N PHE A 83 -7.25 -13.44 -10.93
CA PHE A 83 -7.22 -12.71 -9.67
C PHE A 83 -6.49 -13.51 -8.59
N LEU A 84 -5.94 -12.79 -7.63
CA LEU A 84 -5.48 -13.32 -6.36
C LEU A 84 -6.26 -12.61 -5.26
N PHE A 85 -7.00 -13.37 -4.45
CA PHE A 85 -7.74 -12.82 -3.32
C PHE A 85 -6.91 -12.97 -2.05
N LYS A 86 -6.87 -11.92 -1.24
CA LYS A 86 -6.04 -11.88 -0.03
C LYS A 86 -6.85 -11.35 1.15
N VAL A 87 -6.60 -11.91 2.34
CA VAL A 87 -6.81 -11.17 3.59
C VAL A 87 -5.45 -10.63 4.01
N LEU A 88 -5.41 -9.34 4.32
CA LEU A 88 -4.16 -8.66 4.64
C LEU A 88 -4.21 -8.08 6.05
N CYS A 89 -3.15 -8.31 6.82
CA CYS A 89 -3.08 -8.00 8.24
C CYS A 89 -1.82 -7.17 8.53
N ALA A 90 -1.82 -5.92 8.08
CA ALA A 90 -0.71 -5.00 8.30
C ALA A 90 -0.65 -4.59 9.78
N ALA A 91 0.43 -4.97 10.48
CA ALA A 91 0.72 -4.49 11.83
C ALA A 91 1.75 -3.34 11.85
N GLN A 92 2.33 -3.04 10.68
CA GLN A 92 3.26 -1.94 10.45
C GLN A 92 2.80 -1.19 9.19
N PRO A 93 3.08 0.13 9.07
CA PRO A 93 2.89 0.84 7.82
C PRO A 93 3.70 0.20 6.71
N LEU A 94 3.14 0.11 5.52
CA LEU A 94 3.80 -0.49 4.36
C LEU A 94 4.26 0.58 3.36
N SER A 95 5.17 0.20 2.46
CA SER A 95 5.83 1.12 1.53
C SER A 95 4.85 1.78 0.56
N ILE A 96 5.13 3.04 0.19
CA ILE A 96 4.42 3.78 -0.86
C ILE A 96 4.60 3.09 -2.22
N GLN A 97 3.52 2.96 -2.98
CA GLN A 97 3.51 2.28 -4.26
C GLN A 97 2.74 3.01 -5.35
N VAL A 98 3.17 2.77 -6.58
CA VAL A 98 2.48 3.19 -7.80
C VAL A 98 2.43 2.00 -8.74
N HIS A 99 1.23 1.60 -9.15
CA HIS A 99 1.07 0.63 -10.24
C HIS A 99 1.04 1.37 -11.57
N PRO A 100 1.98 1.08 -12.49
CA PRO A 100 1.96 1.63 -13.83
C PRO A 100 0.67 1.20 -14.55
N ASN A 101 0.19 2.03 -15.47
CA ASN A 101 -0.89 1.60 -16.36
C ASN A 101 -0.39 0.51 -17.33
N LYS A 102 -1.32 -0.07 -18.11
CA LYS A 102 -0.99 -1.19 -18.99
C LYS A 102 0.10 -0.84 -20.00
N GLN A 103 0.00 0.32 -20.64
CA GLN A 103 0.98 0.77 -21.63
C GLN A 103 2.37 0.95 -21.01
N ALA A 104 2.46 1.59 -19.84
CA ALA A 104 3.72 1.76 -19.13
C ALA A 104 4.30 0.42 -18.66
N SER A 105 3.45 -0.54 -18.26
CA SER A 105 3.84 -1.89 -17.86
C SER A 105 4.44 -2.67 -19.04
N GLU A 106 3.81 -2.61 -20.22
CA GLU A 106 4.33 -3.22 -21.45
C GLU A 106 5.71 -2.65 -21.82
N ILE A 107 5.85 -1.32 -21.79
CA ILE A 107 7.12 -0.64 -22.11
C ILE A 107 8.21 -1.01 -21.09
N GLY A 108 7.91 -0.93 -19.79
CA GLY A 108 8.86 -1.23 -18.73
C GLY A 108 9.29 -2.69 -18.74
N PHE A 109 8.35 -3.63 -18.91
CA PHE A 109 8.63 -5.06 -19.01
C PHE A 109 9.55 -5.38 -20.20
N ALA A 110 9.26 -4.81 -21.37
CA ALA A 110 10.10 -4.99 -22.56
C ALA A 110 11.50 -4.40 -22.37
N LYS A 111 11.62 -3.21 -21.75
CA LYS A 111 12.90 -2.55 -21.47
C LYS A 111 13.78 -3.39 -20.54
N GLU A 112 13.23 -3.89 -19.43
CA GLU A 112 13.99 -4.71 -18.48
C GLU A 112 14.37 -6.08 -19.06
N ASN A 113 13.52 -6.68 -19.92
CA ASN A 113 13.85 -7.90 -20.66
C ASN A 113 14.99 -7.67 -21.66
N ALA A 114 14.95 -6.57 -22.42
CA ALA A 114 16.01 -6.23 -23.37
C ALA A 114 17.35 -5.97 -22.67
N ALA A 115 17.32 -5.49 -21.42
CA ALA A 115 18.49 -5.34 -20.57
C ALA A 115 18.96 -6.65 -19.90
N GLY A 116 18.23 -7.76 -20.08
CA GLY A 116 18.59 -9.07 -19.53
C GLY A 116 18.44 -9.18 -18.01
N ILE A 117 17.63 -8.32 -17.37
CA ILE A 117 17.44 -8.33 -15.91
C ILE A 117 16.60 -9.56 -15.51
N PRO A 118 17.11 -10.48 -14.66
CA PRO A 118 16.35 -11.65 -14.20
C PRO A 118 15.04 -11.28 -13.48
N LEU A 119 14.01 -12.12 -13.59
CA LEU A 119 12.68 -11.84 -12.99
C LEU A 119 12.68 -11.80 -11.45
N ASP A 120 13.66 -12.45 -10.83
CA ASP A 120 13.88 -12.53 -9.40
C ASP A 120 14.95 -11.54 -8.88
N ALA A 121 15.58 -10.78 -9.78
CA ALA A 121 16.57 -9.77 -9.40
C ALA A 121 15.94 -8.66 -8.55
N ALA A 122 16.71 -8.10 -7.62
CA ALA A 122 16.25 -7.07 -6.70
C ALA A 122 15.87 -5.77 -7.43
N GLU A 123 16.51 -5.50 -8.56
CA GLU A 123 16.28 -4.36 -9.45
C GLU A 123 15.11 -4.52 -10.42
N ARG A 124 14.48 -5.70 -10.50
CA ARG A 124 13.39 -5.98 -11.44
C ARG A 124 12.07 -5.38 -10.97
N ASN A 125 11.59 -4.33 -11.64
CA ASN A 125 10.34 -3.67 -11.29
C ASN A 125 9.14 -4.23 -12.05
N TYR A 126 9.34 -4.61 -13.32
CA TYR A 126 8.27 -5.09 -14.20
C TYR A 126 8.38 -6.60 -14.34
N LYS A 127 7.52 -7.34 -13.62
CA LYS A 127 7.50 -8.81 -13.63
C LYS A 127 6.54 -9.40 -14.66
N ASP A 128 5.63 -8.58 -15.15
CA ASP A 128 4.66 -8.89 -16.18
C ASP A 128 4.29 -7.60 -16.94
N PRO A 129 3.76 -7.71 -18.18
CA PRO A 129 3.38 -6.55 -18.98
C PRO A 129 1.98 -6.01 -18.64
N ASN A 130 1.34 -6.45 -17.56
CA ASN A 130 -0.04 -6.10 -17.27
C ASN A 130 -0.16 -5.00 -16.20
N HIS A 131 -1.25 -4.25 -16.27
CA HIS A 131 -1.68 -3.42 -15.15
C HIS A 131 -2.26 -4.30 -14.03
N LYS A 132 -2.10 -3.85 -12.79
CA LYS A 132 -2.61 -4.52 -11.58
C LYS A 132 -3.71 -3.68 -10.95
N PRO A 133 -4.96 -3.80 -11.42
CA PRO A 133 -6.09 -3.19 -10.73
C PRO A 133 -6.29 -3.91 -9.40
N GLU A 134 -6.45 -3.14 -8.32
CA GLU A 134 -6.63 -3.66 -6.98
C GLU A 134 -7.95 -3.17 -6.39
N LEU A 135 -8.54 -3.94 -5.48
CA LEU A 135 -9.69 -3.50 -4.67
C LEU A 135 -9.39 -3.86 -3.23
N VAL A 136 -9.50 -2.87 -2.36
CA VAL A 136 -9.32 -3.03 -0.92
C VAL A 136 -10.68 -2.92 -0.27
N PHE A 137 -11.01 -3.90 0.58
CA PHE A 137 -12.24 -3.93 1.36
C PHE A 137 -11.89 -4.06 2.84
N ALA A 138 -12.37 -3.12 3.65
CA ALA A 138 -12.03 -3.06 5.06
C ALA A 138 -12.84 -4.09 5.87
N LEU A 139 -12.14 -5.05 6.49
CA LEU A 139 -12.73 -6.00 7.45
C LEU A 139 -12.74 -5.44 8.87
N THR A 140 -11.81 -4.55 9.16
CA THR A 140 -11.65 -3.80 10.41
C THR A 140 -11.29 -2.35 10.02
N PRO A 141 -11.38 -1.35 10.93
CA PRO A 141 -11.04 0.03 10.58
C PRO A 141 -9.64 0.12 9.96
N PHE A 142 -9.56 0.65 8.75
CA PHE A 142 -8.41 0.46 7.86
C PHE A 142 -7.87 1.82 7.38
N LEU A 143 -6.62 2.16 7.71
CA LEU A 143 -6.00 3.43 7.35
C LEU A 143 -5.15 3.27 6.07
N ALA A 144 -5.17 4.26 5.20
CA ALA A 144 -4.48 4.20 3.93
C ALA A 144 -4.07 5.58 3.44
N MET A 145 -3.18 5.60 2.45
CA MET A 145 -3.00 6.76 1.59
C MET A 145 -3.42 6.39 0.16
N ASN A 146 -4.20 7.23 -0.49
CA ASN A 146 -4.63 7.00 -1.87
C ASN A 146 -4.82 8.30 -2.65
N ALA A 147 -4.19 8.37 -3.83
CA ALA A 147 -4.16 9.53 -4.72
C ALA A 147 -3.64 10.83 -4.07
N PHE A 148 -3.26 11.78 -4.90
CA PHE A 148 -2.90 13.12 -4.42
C PHE A 148 -4.14 13.85 -3.92
N ARG A 149 -3.93 14.72 -2.93
CA ARG A 149 -4.94 15.68 -2.47
C ARG A 149 -5.17 16.74 -3.53
N GLU A 150 -6.24 17.51 -3.38
CA GLU A 150 -6.42 18.74 -4.16
C GLU A 150 -5.26 19.72 -3.89
N PHE A 151 -4.86 20.48 -4.91
CA PHE A 151 -3.70 21.37 -4.79
C PHE A 151 -3.82 22.39 -3.65
N SER A 152 -5.03 22.88 -3.36
CA SER A 152 -5.29 23.78 -2.23
C SER A 152 -5.00 23.14 -0.88
N ASP A 153 -5.31 21.84 -0.74
CA ASP A 153 -5.07 21.11 0.50
C ASP A 153 -3.57 20.85 0.68
N ILE A 154 -2.89 20.45 -0.40
CA ILE A 154 -1.43 20.30 -0.39
C ILE A 154 -0.76 21.63 -0.02
N PHE A 155 -1.20 22.73 -0.64
CA PHE A 155 -0.69 24.06 -0.34
C PHE A 155 -0.80 24.39 1.14
N ASN A 156 -1.99 24.20 1.74
CA ASN A 156 -2.21 24.50 3.16
C ASN A 156 -1.37 23.60 4.08
N LEU A 157 -1.28 22.31 3.77
CA LEU A 157 -0.53 21.33 4.57
C LEU A 157 0.99 21.50 4.48
N LEU A 158 1.49 22.12 3.40
CA LEU A 158 2.92 22.40 3.23
C LEU A 158 3.36 23.72 3.87
N GLN A 159 2.44 24.62 4.24
CA GLN A 159 2.78 25.90 4.89
C GLN A 159 3.67 25.73 6.14
N PRO A 160 3.36 24.82 7.09
CA PRO A 160 4.18 24.67 8.29
C PRO A 160 5.59 24.13 8.04
N VAL A 161 5.83 23.58 6.85
CA VAL A 161 7.11 22.96 6.45
C VAL A 161 7.70 23.61 5.19
N ALA A 162 7.34 24.86 4.90
CA ALA A 162 7.76 25.58 3.70
C ALA A 162 9.30 25.63 3.55
N ASP A 163 10.02 25.76 4.68
CA ASP A 163 11.48 25.86 4.74
C ASP A 163 12.19 24.50 4.80
N ALA A 164 11.46 23.38 4.71
CA ALA A 164 12.06 22.05 4.75
C ALA A 164 12.86 21.74 3.48
N HIS A 165 12.42 22.25 2.31
CA HIS A 165 13.08 21.98 1.04
C HIS A 165 12.69 23.02 -0.04
N PRO A 166 13.60 23.50 -0.92
CA PRO A 166 13.29 24.50 -1.95
C PRO A 166 12.13 24.12 -2.89
N ALA A 167 11.99 22.84 -3.22
CA ALA A 167 10.87 22.35 -4.05
C ALA A 167 9.49 22.55 -3.38
N ILE A 168 9.41 22.62 -2.05
CA ILE A 168 8.16 22.95 -1.34
C ILE A 168 7.81 24.41 -1.62
N ALA A 169 8.78 25.32 -1.44
CA ALA A 169 8.59 26.74 -1.74
C ALA A 169 8.19 26.98 -3.21
N GLN A 170 8.76 26.23 -4.15
CA GLN A 170 8.39 26.27 -5.57
C GLN A 170 6.94 25.84 -5.81
N PHE A 171 6.48 24.74 -5.19
CA PHE A 171 5.08 24.33 -5.28
C PHE A 171 4.15 25.37 -4.64
N LEU A 172 4.51 25.94 -3.49
CA LEU A 172 3.71 26.98 -2.84
C LEU A 172 3.61 28.24 -3.71
N ALA A 173 4.66 28.61 -4.44
CA ALA A 173 4.61 29.73 -5.38
C ALA A 173 3.67 29.44 -6.58
N GLN A 174 3.62 28.20 -7.06
CA GLN A 174 2.81 27.81 -8.21
C GLN A 174 2.23 26.38 -8.07
N PRO A 175 1.10 26.20 -7.37
CA PRO A 175 0.56 24.88 -7.06
C PRO A 175 -0.12 24.25 -8.29
N ASN A 176 0.66 23.51 -9.08
CA ASN A 176 0.21 22.82 -10.28
C ASN A 176 0.83 21.42 -10.40
N GLY A 177 0.39 20.65 -11.40
CA GLY A 177 0.84 19.26 -11.58
C GLY A 177 2.33 19.11 -11.88
N GLU A 178 2.95 20.08 -12.57
CA GLU A 178 4.38 20.04 -12.88
C GLU A 178 5.22 20.22 -11.62
N HIS A 179 4.93 21.25 -10.82
CA HIS A 179 5.62 21.49 -9.55
C HIS A 179 5.35 20.40 -8.52
N LEU A 180 4.15 19.80 -8.52
CA LEU A 180 3.87 18.64 -7.66
C LEU A 180 4.74 17.44 -8.03
N SER A 181 4.93 17.16 -9.33
CA SER A 181 5.82 16.10 -9.79
C SER A 181 7.27 16.35 -9.39
N GLN A 182 7.75 17.58 -9.58
CA GLN A 182 9.11 18.00 -9.17
C GLN A 182 9.30 17.91 -7.66
N LEU A 183 8.32 18.37 -6.87
CA LEU A 183 8.31 18.26 -5.42
C LEU A 183 8.40 16.80 -4.98
N PHE A 184 7.53 15.95 -5.50
CA PHE A 184 7.51 14.53 -5.15
C PHE A 184 8.84 13.84 -5.46
N ALA A 185 9.41 14.08 -6.64
CA ALA A 185 10.71 13.52 -7.02
C ALA A 185 11.86 14.05 -6.14
N SER A 186 11.83 15.35 -5.81
CA SER A 186 12.87 15.98 -4.97
C SER A 186 12.87 15.41 -3.56
N LEU A 187 11.70 15.29 -2.93
CA LEU A 187 11.57 14.73 -1.59
C LEU A 187 12.10 13.30 -1.51
N LEU A 188 11.77 12.46 -2.51
CA LEU A 188 12.26 11.07 -2.55
C LEU A 188 13.77 10.96 -2.78
N ASN A 189 14.38 11.97 -3.40
CA ASN A 189 15.80 11.96 -3.76
C ASN A 189 16.71 12.69 -2.76
N MET A 190 16.16 13.26 -1.68
CA MET A 190 16.95 13.95 -0.65
C MET A 190 18.02 13.04 -0.03
N LYS A 191 19.21 13.57 0.19
CA LYS A 191 20.35 12.82 0.79
C LYS A 191 21.11 13.67 1.82
N GLY A 192 21.79 12.99 2.74
CA GLY A 192 22.68 13.64 3.71
C GLY A 192 22.00 14.77 4.51
N GLU A 193 22.68 15.92 4.60
CA GLU A 193 22.21 17.08 5.38
C GLU A 193 20.91 17.69 4.85
N GLU A 194 20.65 17.62 3.54
CA GLU A 194 19.39 18.09 2.96
C GLU A 194 18.19 17.31 3.54
N LYS A 195 18.31 15.98 3.54
CA LYS A 195 17.29 15.09 4.14
C LYS A 195 17.16 15.32 5.64
N ALA A 196 18.29 15.41 6.35
CA ALA A 196 18.30 15.62 7.80
C ALA A 196 17.66 16.97 8.18
N HIS A 197 17.92 18.03 7.40
CA HIS A 197 17.28 19.34 7.57
C HIS A 197 15.77 19.27 7.36
N ALA A 198 15.33 18.69 6.24
CA ALA A 198 13.92 18.55 5.93
C ALA A 198 13.17 17.80 7.05
N LEU A 199 13.74 16.69 7.54
CA LEU A 199 13.15 15.91 8.63
C LEU A 199 13.12 16.66 9.97
N ARG A 200 14.13 17.49 10.28
CA ARG A 200 14.10 18.37 11.48
C ARG A 200 12.97 19.39 11.40
N VAL A 201 12.76 20.01 10.24
CA VAL A 201 11.65 20.95 10.02
C VAL A 201 10.31 20.23 10.16
N LEU A 202 10.18 19.05 9.56
CA LEU A 202 8.97 18.23 9.72
C LEU A 202 8.72 17.85 11.18
N GLN A 203 9.74 17.44 11.93
CA GLN A 203 9.61 17.11 13.34
C GLN A 203 9.15 18.31 14.17
N ALA A 204 9.70 19.51 13.92
CA ALA A 204 9.26 20.73 14.61
C ALA A 204 7.78 21.05 14.29
N ALA A 205 7.35 20.88 13.03
CA ALA A 205 5.95 21.03 12.65
C ALA A 205 5.07 19.98 13.34
N LEU A 206 5.55 18.74 13.50
CA LEU A 206 4.84 17.74 14.28
C LEU A 206 4.68 18.22 15.73
N ASP A 207 5.63 18.89 16.38
CA ASP A 207 5.41 19.31 17.77
C ASP A 207 4.28 20.35 17.95
N SER A 208 3.99 21.17 16.94
CA SER A 208 2.92 22.18 16.96
C SER A 208 1.59 21.71 16.36
N GLU A 209 1.63 20.94 15.27
CA GLU A 209 0.45 20.59 14.49
C GLU A 209 -0.33 19.40 15.08
N GLN A 210 -1.67 19.48 15.04
CA GLN A 210 -2.58 18.51 15.63
C GLN A 210 -3.53 17.92 14.59
N GLY A 211 -4.09 16.74 14.87
CA GLY A 211 -5.06 16.08 14.00
C GLY A 211 -4.43 15.41 12.77
N GLU A 212 -5.28 15.09 11.78
CA GLU A 212 -4.83 14.49 10.52
C GLU A 212 -4.39 15.58 9.52
N PRO A 213 -3.37 15.33 8.68
CA PRO A 213 -2.60 14.08 8.54
C PRO A 213 -1.40 13.95 9.50
N TRP A 214 -1.15 14.95 10.35
CA TRP A 214 0.02 14.97 11.25
C TRP A 214 0.08 13.77 12.19
N GLN A 215 -1.07 13.31 12.68
CA GLN A 215 -1.17 12.09 13.49
C GLN A 215 -0.75 10.84 12.72
N THR A 216 -1.09 10.75 11.43
CA THR A 216 -0.62 9.67 10.55
C THR A 216 0.89 9.75 10.32
N ILE A 217 1.46 10.96 10.18
CA ILE A 217 2.92 11.13 10.06
C ILE A 217 3.62 10.62 11.32
N ARG A 218 3.14 10.99 12.52
CA ARG A 218 3.69 10.48 13.79
C ARG A 218 3.65 8.95 13.85
N LEU A 219 2.53 8.36 13.43
CA LEU A 219 2.38 6.90 13.38
C LEU A 219 3.45 6.25 12.49
N ILE A 220 3.67 6.81 11.30
CA ILE A 220 4.65 6.27 10.35
C ILE A 220 6.08 6.45 10.88
N ALA A 221 6.36 7.59 11.53
CA ALA A 221 7.67 7.91 12.10
C ALA A 221 8.11 6.95 13.21
N GLU A 222 7.17 6.26 13.90
CA GLU A 222 7.51 5.19 14.86
C GLU A 222 8.27 4.02 14.21
N PHE A 223 8.05 3.78 12.91
CA PHE A 223 8.66 2.69 12.14
C PHE A 223 9.73 3.19 11.18
N TYR A 224 9.57 4.40 10.64
CA TYR A 224 10.39 4.97 9.58
C TYR A 224 10.82 6.41 9.91
N PRO A 225 11.56 6.64 11.02
CA PRO A 225 11.87 7.99 11.50
C PRO A 225 12.76 8.79 10.55
N ASP A 226 13.60 8.10 9.80
CA ASP A 226 14.56 8.70 8.86
C ASP A 226 14.09 8.62 7.41
N ASP A 227 12.80 8.44 7.12
CA ASP A 227 12.31 8.24 5.75
C ASP A 227 11.70 9.52 5.14
N SER A 228 12.09 9.85 3.90
CA SER A 228 11.52 11.00 3.18
C SER A 228 10.01 10.84 2.90
N GLY A 229 9.52 9.61 2.92
CA GLY A 229 8.10 9.26 2.81
C GLY A 229 7.24 9.84 3.93
N LEU A 230 7.83 10.34 5.03
CA LEU A 230 7.08 11.05 6.08
C LEU A 230 6.38 12.31 5.57
N PHE A 231 6.80 12.89 4.45
CA PHE A 231 6.09 14.00 3.80
C PHE A 231 4.87 13.56 2.99
N SER A 232 4.71 12.27 2.67
CA SER A 232 3.66 11.82 1.77
C SER A 232 2.23 12.04 2.28
N PRO A 233 1.90 11.98 3.60
CA PRO A 233 0.55 12.29 4.07
C PRO A 233 0.12 13.75 3.82
N LEU A 234 1.08 14.65 3.61
CA LEU A 234 0.83 16.05 3.21
C LEU A 234 0.45 16.16 1.73
N LEU A 235 0.89 15.20 0.90
CA LEU A 235 0.64 15.19 -0.55
C LEU A 235 -0.52 14.27 -0.94
N LEU A 236 -0.71 13.17 -0.22
CA LEU A 236 -1.67 12.10 -0.52
C LEU A 236 -2.86 12.12 0.45
N ASN A 237 -4.04 11.73 -0.03
CA ASN A 237 -5.22 11.65 0.85
C ASN A 237 -5.02 10.54 1.87
N VAL A 238 -5.05 10.91 3.16
CA VAL A 238 -5.15 9.94 4.25
C VAL A 238 -6.61 9.53 4.38
N VAL A 239 -6.89 8.25 4.15
CA VAL A 239 -8.24 7.67 4.13
C VAL A 239 -8.36 6.66 5.25
N LYS A 240 -9.43 6.74 6.03
CA LYS A 240 -9.78 5.74 7.04
C LYS A 240 -11.09 5.07 6.63
N LEU A 241 -11.00 3.83 6.17
CA LEU A 241 -12.15 3.02 5.82
C LEU A 241 -12.74 2.35 7.06
N ASN A 242 -14.04 2.45 7.23
CA ASN A 242 -14.80 1.67 8.21
C ASN A 242 -15.01 0.24 7.70
N PRO A 243 -15.25 -0.74 8.59
CA PRO A 243 -15.62 -2.09 8.16
C PRO A 243 -16.79 -2.07 7.19
N GLY A 244 -16.64 -2.73 6.04
CA GLY A 244 -17.63 -2.72 4.96
C GLY A 244 -17.39 -1.69 3.86
N GLU A 245 -16.53 -0.69 4.08
CA GLU A 245 -16.13 0.26 3.05
C GLU A 245 -15.01 -0.32 2.17
N ALA A 246 -14.93 0.17 0.94
CA ALA A 246 -13.96 -0.27 -0.05
C ALA A 246 -13.35 0.90 -0.82
N MET A 247 -12.14 0.71 -1.33
CA MET A 247 -11.50 1.63 -2.27
C MET A 247 -10.84 0.87 -3.42
N PHE A 248 -10.85 1.49 -4.60
CA PHE A 248 -10.07 1.06 -5.75
C PHE A 248 -8.86 1.99 -5.90
N PRO A 249 -7.61 1.53 -5.67
CA PRO A 249 -6.43 2.33 -5.91
C PRO A 249 -6.33 2.73 -7.38
N VAL A 250 -6.09 4.02 -7.63
CA VAL A 250 -6.03 4.53 -9.00
C VAL A 250 -4.71 4.09 -9.65
N CYS A 251 -4.78 3.46 -10.82
CA CYS A 251 -3.59 3.21 -11.65
C CYS A 251 -3.09 4.53 -12.22
N GLY A 252 -1.79 4.81 -12.07
CA GLY A 252 -1.21 6.10 -12.46
C GLY A 252 -0.08 5.94 -13.47
N ASN A 253 0.04 6.91 -14.38
CA ASN A 253 1.34 7.31 -14.89
C ASN A 253 1.82 8.40 -13.93
N ALA A 254 3.02 8.29 -13.36
CA ALA A 254 3.62 9.40 -12.57
C ALA A 254 3.63 10.73 -13.38
N ALA A 255 3.69 10.63 -14.71
CA ALA A 255 3.61 11.75 -15.65
C ALA A 255 2.19 12.27 -15.95
N ARG A 256 1.14 11.68 -15.38
CA ARG A 256 -0.25 12.11 -15.60
C ARG A 256 -1.00 12.10 -14.27
N LEU A 257 -0.61 13.01 -13.39
CA LEU A 257 -1.44 13.44 -12.27
C LEU A 257 -2.82 13.84 -12.79
N PRO A 258 -3.92 13.51 -12.09
CA PRO A 258 -5.24 13.94 -12.53
C PRO A 258 -5.23 15.47 -12.65
N ALA A 259 -5.48 15.95 -13.86
CA ALA A 259 -5.87 17.34 -14.05
C ALA A 259 -7.07 17.58 -13.13
N GLY A 260 -6.95 18.59 -12.26
CA GLY A 260 -8.02 18.97 -11.34
C GLY A 260 -9.35 19.01 -12.10
N ARG A 261 -10.43 18.56 -11.46
CA ARG A 261 -11.77 18.67 -12.03
C ARG A 261 -12.18 20.14 -12.07
N GLY A 262 -11.66 20.87 -13.04
CA GLY A 262 -12.20 22.11 -13.56
C GLY A 262 -13.23 21.77 -14.64
N ALA A 263 -14.44 22.27 -14.48
CA ALA A 263 -15.53 22.11 -15.42
C ALA A 263 -15.18 22.62 -16.83
N GLY A 264 -15.62 21.86 -17.85
CA GLY A 264 -15.96 22.38 -19.18
C GLY A 264 -14.81 22.54 -20.18
N GLY A 265 -15.00 21.94 -21.36
CA GLY A 265 -14.31 22.37 -22.58
C GLY A 265 -13.51 21.27 -23.26
N ASP A 266 -14.02 20.80 -24.40
CA ASP A 266 -13.25 20.10 -25.43
C ASP A 266 -11.93 20.82 -25.73
N GLY A 267 -10.83 20.06 -25.78
CA GLY A 267 -9.51 20.63 -26.01
C GLY A 267 -8.44 19.56 -26.14
N GLN A 268 -8.43 18.88 -27.28
CA GLN A 268 -7.34 18.03 -27.74
C GLN A 268 -6.07 18.90 -27.91
N LEU A 269 -5.05 18.70 -27.07
CA LEU A 269 -3.72 19.29 -27.28
C LEU A 269 -2.65 18.23 -27.06
N GLY A 270 -2.08 17.76 -28.17
CA GLY A 270 -0.83 17.04 -28.18
C GLY A 270 0.33 18.00 -27.99
N GLN A 271 1.16 17.77 -26.97
CA GLN A 271 2.54 18.24 -26.97
C GLN A 271 3.43 17.15 -26.34
N ARG A 272 4.52 16.86 -27.04
CA ARG A 272 5.56 15.91 -26.65
C ARG A 272 6.24 16.42 -25.38
N ALA A 273 6.23 15.62 -24.32
CA ALA A 273 7.16 15.80 -23.21
C ALA A 273 8.58 15.37 -23.65
N PRO A 274 9.64 16.07 -23.24
CA PRO A 274 11.01 15.72 -23.57
C PRO A 274 11.38 14.38 -22.91
N ARG A 275 12.13 13.57 -23.64
CA ARG A 275 12.70 12.30 -23.18
C ARG A 275 13.74 12.61 -22.09
N GLY A 276 13.59 11.99 -20.93
CA GLY A 276 14.65 11.96 -19.92
C GLY A 276 14.23 12.41 -18.53
N SER A 277 13.36 11.64 -17.88
CA SER A 277 13.31 11.56 -16.42
C SER A 277 12.60 10.25 -16.04
N ASP A 278 13.29 9.13 -16.31
CA ASP A 278 13.10 7.95 -15.48
C ASP A 278 13.61 8.35 -14.10
N ALA A 279 12.74 8.94 -13.27
CA ALA A 279 13.03 9.09 -11.85
C ALA A 279 13.15 7.66 -11.32
N GLU A 280 14.40 7.20 -11.18
CA GLU A 280 14.74 5.98 -10.46
C GLU A 280 14.03 6.05 -9.11
N VAL A 281 12.98 5.26 -8.97
CA VAL A 281 12.35 4.99 -7.67
C VAL A 281 13.39 4.21 -6.88
N HIS A 282 14.30 4.94 -6.21
CA HIS A 282 15.37 4.34 -5.46
C HIS A 282 14.83 3.53 -4.29
N ARG A 283 15.45 2.37 -4.14
CA ARG A 283 15.15 1.27 -3.23
C ARG A 283 15.24 1.70 -1.77
N TYR A 284 14.28 1.25 -0.96
CA TYR A 284 14.54 0.91 0.43
C TYR A 284 14.53 -0.61 0.57
N SER A 285 15.68 -1.14 0.98
CA SER A 285 15.98 -2.57 1.05
C SER A 285 15.16 -3.27 2.13
N GLY A 286 14.21 -4.09 1.70
CA GLY A 286 13.77 -5.27 2.42
C GLY A 286 13.50 -6.35 1.37
N THR A 287 13.78 -7.59 1.69
CA THR A 287 13.66 -8.73 0.78
C THR A 287 12.21 -9.03 0.38
N GLY A 288 12.00 -9.35 -0.90
CA GLY A 288 10.88 -10.17 -1.40
C GLY A 288 9.47 -9.56 -1.43
N GLY A 289 8.74 -9.87 -2.51
CA GLY A 289 7.28 -9.80 -2.57
C GLY A 289 6.71 -8.40 -2.85
N GLU A 290 5.61 -8.38 -3.61
CA GLU A 290 4.75 -7.21 -3.80
C GLU A 290 4.46 -6.57 -2.45
N ARG A 291 4.95 -5.35 -2.22
CA ARG A 291 4.53 -4.54 -1.08
C ARG A 291 3.19 -3.88 -1.48
N GLN A 292 2.43 -3.27 -0.59
CA GLN A 292 1.18 -2.54 -0.88
C GLN A 292 1.04 -1.46 0.21
N ILE A 293 0.48 -0.28 -0.01
CA ILE A 293 0.28 0.69 1.09
C ILE A 293 -0.92 0.27 1.91
N TYR A 294 -0.67 -0.03 3.19
CA TYR A 294 -1.71 -0.16 4.19
C TYR A 294 -1.16 0.38 5.51
N ALA A 295 -1.87 1.33 6.12
CA ALA A 295 -1.61 1.69 7.51
C ALA A 295 -2.70 1.01 8.36
N GLN A 296 -2.32 0.10 9.24
CA GLN A 296 -3.22 -0.25 10.33
C GLN A 296 -2.40 -0.32 11.61
N THR A 297 -2.79 0.49 12.58
CA THR A 297 -2.55 0.18 13.98
C THR A 297 -3.88 0.34 14.69
N ARG A 298 -4.32 -0.74 15.34
CA ARG A 298 -5.44 -0.66 16.28
C ARG A 298 -5.02 0.27 17.43
N ARG A 299 -5.75 1.36 17.68
CA ARG A 299 -5.79 1.88 19.04
C ARG A 299 -6.47 0.81 19.89
N ARG A 300 -5.81 0.35 20.97
CA ARG A 300 -6.54 -0.29 22.07
C ARG A 300 -7.68 0.66 22.42
N ALA A 301 -8.90 0.15 22.52
CA ALA A 301 -9.95 0.88 23.19
C ALA A 301 -9.39 1.27 24.56
N ALA A 302 -9.33 2.57 24.84
CA ALA A 302 -9.04 3.05 26.18
C ALA A 302 -10.09 2.45 27.11
N ASP A 303 -9.61 1.70 28.09
CA ASP A 303 -10.42 1.14 29.17
C ASP A 303 -11.09 2.30 29.91
N PRO A 304 -12.43 2.41 29.94
CA PRO A 304 -13.08 3.50 30.63
C PRO A 304 -13.05 3.20 32.14
N ALA A 305 -12.23 3.96 32.86
CA ALA A 305 -12.35 4.23 34.30
C ALA A 305 -12.22 3.02 35.26
N GLY A 306 -10.99 2.64 35.56
CA GLY A 306 -10.66 1.98 36.83
C GLY A 306 -10.61 2.99 37.98
N GLN A 307 -11.77 3.36 38.54
CA GLN A 307 -11.80 3.98 39.87
C GLN A 307 -11.37 2.95 40.92
N PRO A 308 -10.45 3.26 41.85
CA PRO A 308 -10.11 2.36 42.94
C PRO A 308 -11.28 2.32 43.92
N ARG A 309 -12.06 1.23 43.90
CA ARG A 309 -13.00 0.93 44.98
C ARG A 309 -12.19 0.58 46.23
N ARG A 310 -12.29 1.47 47.23
CA ARG A 310 -11.84 1.22 48.61
C ARG A 310 -12.50 -0.06 49.11
N GLY A 311 -11.69 -1.01 49.57
CA GLY A 311 -12.17 -2.17 50.31
C GLY A 311 -12.76 -1.70 51.65
N ALA A 312 -14.08 -1.76 51.76
CA ALA A 312 -14.77 -1.81 53.04
C ALA A 312 -14.90 -3.29 53.42
N GLY A 313 -14.36 -3.65 54.59
CA GLY A 313 -14.44 -4.99 55.14
C GLY A 313 -15.88 -5.45 55.35
N LEU A 314 -16.10 -6.74 55.12
CA LEU A 314 -17.28 -7.44 55.60
C LEU A 314 -16.97 -8.07 56.96
N PRO A 315 -17.93 -8.07 57.90
CA PRO A 315 -17.78 -8.70 59.19
C PRO A 315 -18.04 -10.22 59.12
N ASP A 316 -17.38 -10.91 60.04
CA ASP A 316 -17.52 -12.32 60.38
C ASP A 316 -18.98 -12.72 60.67
N PRO A 317 -19.40 -13.93 60.29
CA PRO A 317 -20.37 -14.69 61.05
C PRO A 317 -19.75 -16.00 61.54
N GLY A 318 -19.92 -16.27 62.84
CA GLY A 318 -19.42 -17.49 63.51
C GLY A 318 -20.11 -18.79 63.13
#